data_AF-A0A1H6RPE0-F1
#
_entry.id   AF-A0A1H6RPE0-F1
#
_cell.length_a   1.000
_cell.length_b   1.000
_cell.length_c   1.000
_cell.angle_alpha   90.00
_cell.angle_beta   90.00
_cell.angle_gamma   90.00
#
_symmetry.space_group_name_H-M   'P 1'
#
loop_
_entity.id
_entity.type
_entity.pdbx_description
1 polymer ?
#
loop_
_entity_poly.entity_id
_entity_poly.type
_entity_poly.pdbx_seq_one_letter_code
_entity_poly.pdbx_strand_id
1 'polypeptide(L)'
;MDRNKEILGYECMTPDCGAVSPVLLDVCPLCHKKDWRAIVNREPVEVKNNPTFDDMFDEFGLIREEYLIGEDEFTLKKPDVSKRKFQIKYSKSSFQNDKTGAVARIRMIDRENDHYVEKVIYTDSGTIIRDCDEKLTEHLGHGSAKEDND
;
A
#
# COMPACT_ATOMS: atom_id res chain seq x y z
N MET A 1 15.34 5.32 0.48
CA MET A 1 15.84 5.35 1.88
C MET A 1 14.82 6.09 2.74
N ASP A 2 14.12 5.38 3.64
CA ASP A 2 13.02 5.97 4.42
C ASP A 2 13.55 7.06 5.36
N ARG A 3 13.05 8.29 5.19
CA ARG A 3 13.40 9.45 6.01
C ARG A 3 12.85 9.23 7.42
N ASN A 4 13.74 8.93 8.36
CA ASN A 4 13.59 8.99 9.82
C ASN A 4 12.20 8.62 10.38
N LYS A 5 11.88 7.33 10.40
CA LYS A 5 10.82 6.79 11.27
C LYS A 5 11.41 6.57 12.66
N GLU A 6 11.16 7.49 13.59
CA GLU A 6 11.49 7.28 14.99
C GLU A 6 10.49 6.28 15.59
N ILE A 7 10.97 5.12 16.06
CA ILE A 7 10.14 4.15 16.78
C ILE A 7 9.92 4.67 18.19
N LEU A 8 8.68 5.01 18.51
CA LEU A 8 8.25 5.50 19.82
C LEU A 8 7.91 4.37 20.79
N GLY A 9 7.61 3.18 20.27
CA GLY A 9 7.26 2.02 21.07
C GLY A 9 6.63 0.92 20.20
N TYR A 10 5.95 -0.02 20.85
CA TYR A 10 5.31 -1.17 20.23
C TYR A 10 3.94 -1.39 20.88
N GLU A 11 2.90 -1.63 20.07
CA GLU A 11 1.56 -2.02 20.54
C GLU A 11 1.26 -3.47 20.19
N CYS A 12 0.55 -4.18 21.05
CA CYS A 12 0.10 -5.55 20.79
C CYS A 12 -1.17 -5.52 19.93
N MET A 13 -1.10 -6.17 18.77
CA MET A 13 -2.18 -6.20 17.76
C MET A 13 -3.26 -7.24 18.03
N THR A 14 -3.09 -8.08 19.07
CA THR A 14 -4.15 -9.01 19.47
C THR A 14 -5.43 -8.24 19.84
N PRO A 15 -6.59 -8.59 19.25
CA PRO A 15 -7.86 -7.93 19.55
C PRO A 15 -8.10 -7.82 21.05
N ASP A 16 -8.56 -6.65 21.50
CA ASP A 16 -8.88 -6.33 22.89
C ASP A 16 -7.72 -6.43 23.90
N CYS A 17 -6.47 -6.61 23.44
CA CYS A 17 -5.31 -6.74 24.33
C CYS A 17 -4.85 -5.39 24.91
N GLY A 18 -4.67 -4.37 24.05
CA GLY A 18 -4.26 -3.03 24.46
C GLY A 18 -2.85 -2.91 25.09
N ALA A 19 -1.99 -3.93 24.98
CA ALA A 19 -0.64 -3.83 25.54
C ALA A 19 0.22 -2.86 24.73
N VAL A 20 1.00 -2.02 25.39
CA VAL A 20 2.02 -1.17 24.79
C VAL A 20 3.34 -1.34 25.53
N SER A 21 4.45 -1.28 24.79
CA SER A 21 5.81 -1.45 25.30
C SER A 21 6.76 -0.48 24.62
N PRO A 22 7.67 0.19 25.34
CA PRO A 22 8.68 1.06 24.72
C PRO A 22 9.74 0.27 23.92
N VAL A 23 9.83 -1.05 24.15
CA VAL A 23 10.79 -1.95 23.48
C VAL A 23 10.07 -3.17 22.90
N LEU A 24 10.63 -3.76 21.85
CA LEU A 24 10.07 -4.98 21.27
C LEU A 24 10.32 -6.15 22.23
N LEU A 25 9.25 -6.80 22.69
CA LEU A 25 9.32 -7.98 23.54
C LEU A 25 9.08 -9.24 22.70
N ASP A 26 9.66 -10.37 23.10
CA ASP A 26 9.47 -11.66 22.41
C ASP A 26 8.01 -12.13 22.40
N VAL A 27 7.25 -11.77 23.43
CA VAL A 27 5.82 -12.07 23.61
C VAL A 27 5.12 -10.93 24.34
N CYS A 28 3.84 -10.72 24.05
CA CYS A 28 2.99 -9.79 24.78
C CYS A 28 2.80 -10.25 26.24
N PRO A 29 3.01 -9.40 27.25
CA PRO A 29 2.83 -9.76 28.65
C PRO A 29 1.37 -9.97 29.05
N LEU A 30 0.41 -9.51 28.23
CA LEU A 30 -1.02 -9.66 28.51
C LEU A 30 -1.62 -10.90 27.81
N CYS A 31 -1.34 -11.11 26.53
CA CYS A 31 -1.96 -12.18 25.75
C CYS A 31 -1.00 -13.32 25.35
N HIS A 32 0.30 -13.18 25.64
CA HIS A 32 1.37 -14.11 25.28
C HIS A 32 1.52 -14.40 23.77
N LYS A 33 0.94 -13.55 22.92
CA LYS A 33 1.12 -13.60 21.46
C LYS A 33 2.35 -12.78 21.05
N LYS A 34 2.94 -13.14 19.92
CA LYS A 34 4.11 -12.44 19.33
C LYS A 34 3.72 -11.31 18.37
N ASP A 35 2.53 -10.76 18.59
CA ASP A 35 1.87 -9.91 17.62
C ASP A 35 2.04 -8.44 18.02
N TRP A 36 3.24 -7.92 17.74
CA TRP A 36 3.63 -6.54 18.06
C TRP A 36 3.71 -5.70 16.80
N ARG A 37 3.34 -4.43 16.93
CA ARG A 37 3.47 -3.41 15.89
C ARG A 37 4.25 -2.22 16.43
N ALA A 38 5.21 -1.71 15.66
CA ALA A 38 5.91 -0.48 16.00
C ALA A 38 4.98 0.74 15.91
N ILE A 39 4.97 1.54 16.97
CA ILE A 39 4.42 2.89 17.00
C ILE A 39 5.52 3.81 16.47
N VAL A 40 5.27 4.52 15.38
CA VAL A 40 6.25 5.40 14.76
C VAL A 40 5.76 6.84 14.74
N ASN A 41 6.66 7.78 15.01
CA ASN A 41 6.40 9.18 14.70
C ASN A 41 6.54 9.37 13.18
N ARG A 42 5.58 10.03 12.56
CA ARG A 42 5.67 10.46 11.16
C ARG A 42 5.72 11.97 11.15
N GLU A 43 6.74 12.54 10.54
CA GLU A 43 6.73 13.99 10.28
C GLU A 43 5.49 14.33 9.43
N PRO A 44 4.79 15.43 9.75
CA PRO A 44 3.67 15.88 8.93
C PRO A 44 4.16 16.14 7.50
N VAL A 45 3.55 15.45 6.55
CA VAL A 45 3.89 15.62 5.13
C VAL A 45 3.12 16.83 4.59
N GLU A 46 3.85 17.81 4.03
CA GLU A 46 3.24 18.93 3.34
C GLU A 46 2.58 18.44 2.04
N VAL A 47 1.25 18.46 2.01
CA VAL A 47 0.46 18.13 0.82
C VAL A 47 0.33 19.39 -0.04
N LYS A 48 0.76 19.31 -1.31
CA LYS A 48 0.57 20.42 -2.25
C LYS A 48 -0.91 20.55 -2.60
N ASN A 49 -1.44 21.78 -2.60
CA ASN A 49 -2.84 22.07 -2.96
C ASN A 49 -3.18 21.79 -4.43
N ASN A 50 -2.17 21.71 -5.31
CA ASN A 50 -2.33 21.35 -6.73
C ASN A 50 -1.12 20.51 -7.19
N PRO A 51 -1.07 19.22 -6.82
CA PRO A 51 0.09 18.38 -7.12
C PRO A 51 0.13 18.09 -8.62
N THR A 52 1.33 18.14 -9.20
CA THR A 52 1.57 17.59 -10.54
C THR A 52 1.47 16.06 -10.51
N PHE A 53 1.39 15.42 -11.68
CA PHE A 53 1.42 13.96 -11.76
C PHE A 53 2.64 13.43 -10.99
N ASP A 54 3.85 13.92 -11.28
CA ASP A 54 5.08 13.49 -10.61
C ASP A 54 5.13 13.79 -9.11
N ASP A 55 4.44 14.83 -8.64
CA ASP A 55 4.36 15.14 -7.19
C ASP A 55 3.58 14.05 -6.44
N MET A 56 2.61 13.42 -7.10
CA MET A 56 1.78 12.38 -6.51
C MET A 56 2.51 11.05 -6.40
N PHE A 57 3.64 10.86 -7.10
CA PHE A 57 4.35 9.58 -7.14
C PHE A 57 5.61 9.57 -6.28
N ASP A 58 5.92 8.42 -5.70
CA ASP A 58 7.21 8.12 -5.10
C ASP A 58 8.24 7.71 -6.19
N GLU A 59 9.47 7.43 -5.75
CA GLU A 59 10.57 6.99 -6.63
C GLU A 59 10.29 5.67 -7.36
N PHE A 60 9.26 4.92 -6.94
CA PHE A 60 8.83 3.66 -7.52
C PHE A 60 7.60 3.82 -8.44
N GLY A 61 7.16 5.06 -8.70
CA GLY A 61 5.98 5.32 -9.52
C GLY A 61 4.66 4.98 -8.82
N LEU A 62 4.65 4.88 -7.49
CA LEU A 62 3.45 4.63 -6.69
C LEU A 62 2.90 5.91 -6.10
N ILE A 63 1.57 6.01 -6.02
CA ILE A 63 0.94 7.19 -5.41
C ILE A 63 1.36 7.27 -3.95
N ARG A 64 1.90 8.41 -3.51
CA ARG A 64 2.27 8.63 -2.13
C ARG A 64 1.03 8.65 -1.24
N GLU A 65 1.15 8.09 -0.02
CA GLU A 65 0.03 7.90 0.91
C GLU A 65 -0.74 9.20 1.18
N GLU A 66 -0.06 10.34 1.24
CA GLU A 66 -0.64 11.64 1.50
C GLU A 66 -1.61 12.14 0.41
N TYR A 67 -1.53 11.58 -0.80
CA TYR A 67 -2.42 11.90 -1.93
C TYR A 67 -3.54 10.86 -2.12
N LEU A 68 -3.64 9.86 -1.24
CA LEU A 68 -4.75 8.90 -1.22
C LEU A 68 -5.96 9.53 -0.51
N ILE A 69 -6.64 10.46 -1.19
CA ILE A 69 -7.74 11.23 -0.61
C ILE A 69 -9.02 10.38 -0.59
N GLY A 70 -9.34 9.82 0.58
CA GLY A 70 -10.69 9.54 1.09
C GLY A 70 -11.62 8.55 0.34
N GLU A 71 -11.35 8.21 -0.92
CA GLU A 71 -12.17 7.30 -1.71
C GLU A 71 -11.70 5.85 -1.57
N ASP A 72 -12.67 4.93 -1.48
CA ASP A 72 -12.40 3.50 -1.36
C ASP A 72 -11.79 2.92 -2.64
N GLU A 73 -12.06 3.49 -3.82
CA GLU A 73 -11.38 3.11 -5.06
C GLU A 73 -11.28 4.31 -6.00
N PHE A 74 -10.13 4.44 -6.67
CA PHE A 74 -10.00 5.39 -7.77
C PHE A 74 -9.02 4.90 -8.84
N THR A 75 -9.06 5.51 -10.03
CA THR A 75 -8.13 5.22 -11.13
C THR A 75 -7.55 6.51 -11.69
N LEU A 76 -6.22 6.60 -11.73
CA LEU A 76 -5.51 7.70 -12.38
C LEU A 76 -4.99 7.26 -13.75
N LYS A 77 -4.94 8.23 -14.68
CA LYS A 77 -4.27 8.11 -15.97
C LYS A 77 -3.24 9.25 -16.09
N LYS A 78 -2.14 9.01 -16.78
CA LYS A 78 -1.23 10.09 -17.19
C LYS A 78 -2.00 11.07 -18.11
N PRO A 79 -1.79 12.40 -17.97
CA PRO A 79 -2.28 13.37 -18.94
C PRO A 79 -1.86 12.96 -20.35
N ASP A 80 -2.75 13.11 -21.33
CA ASP A 80 -2.51 12.80 -22.75
C ASP A 80 -2.15 11.34 -23.08
N VAL A 81 -2.14 10.44 -22.10
CA VAL A 81 -1.93 9.00 -22.29
C VAL A 81 -3.24 8.26 -22.11
N SER A 82 -3.50 7.32 -23.02
CA SER A 82 -4.70 6.49 -22.94
C SER A 82 -4.63 5.56 -21.71
N LYS A 83 -5.77 5.29 -21.06
CA LYS A 83 -5.88 4.32 -19.96
C LYS A 83 -5.38 2.92 -20.33
N ARG A 84 -5.44 2.55 -21.62
CA ARG A 84 -4.91 1.28 -22.13
C ARG A 84 -3.39 1.22 -22.11
N LYS A 85 -2.71 2.37 -22.19
CA LYS A 85 -1.25 2.48 -22.19
C LYS A 85 -0.72 2.65 -20.78
N PHE A 86 -1.40 3.44 -19.97
CA PHE A 86 -1.00 3.70 -18.60
C PHE A 86 -2.21 3.84 -17.70
N GLN A 87 -2.21 3.13 -16.58
CA GLN A 87 -3.19 3.35 -15.52
C GLN A 87 -2.60 3.03 -14.16
N ILE A 88 -3.07 3.75 -13.15
CA ILE A 88 -2.87 3.38 -11.76
C ILE A 88 -4.23 3.15 -11.14
N LYS A 89 -4.41 2.00 -10.50
CA LYS A 89 -5.59 1.69 -9.72
C LYS A 89 -5.24 1.71 -8.25
N TYR A 90 -6.02 2.46 -7.48
CA TYR A 90 -6.05 2.36 -6.03
C TYR A 90 -7.36 1.69 -5.61
N SER A 91 -7.28 0.82 -4.62
CA SER A 91 -8.45 0.25 -3.97
C SER A 91 -8.16 -0.04 -2.51
N LYS A 92 -9.06 0.38 -1.64
CA LYS A 92 -9.12 0.02 -0.23
C LYS A 92 -10.21 -1.02 -0.09
N SER A 93 -9.87 -2.18 0.47
CA SER A 93 -10.84 -3.22 0.77
C SER A 93 -10.85 -3.50 2.25
N SER A 94 -12.06 -3.56 2.81
CA SER A 94 -12.32 -4.16 4.10
C SER A 94 -12.24 -5.68 3.93
N PHE A 95 -11.20 -6.29 4.51
CA PHE A 95 -11.02 -7.72 4.72
C PHE A 95 -10.48 -8.56 3.54
N GLN A 96 -9.30 -9.15 3.73
CA GLN A 96 -9.03 -10.51 3.22
C GLN A 96 -9.91 -11.48 4.03
N ASN A 97 -10.35 -12.59 3.43
CA ASN A 97 -11.24 -13.59 4.06
C ASN A 97 -10.66 -14.25 5.34
N ASP A 98 -9.47 -13.83 5.75
CA ASP A 98 -8.57 -14.43 6.71
C ASP A 98 -8.37 -13.59 7.99
N LYS A 99 -9.26 -12.62 8.26
CA LYS A 99 -9.35 -11.83 9.52
C LYS A 99 -8.17 -10.89 9.81
N THR A 100 -7.35 -10.54 8.83
CA THR A 100 -6.26 -9.57 8.98
C THR A 100 -6.64 -8.25 8.34
N GLY A 101 -7.05 -7.28 9.17
CA GLY A 101 -7.04 -5.84 8.89
C GLY A 101 -7.78 -5.32 7.64
N ALA A 102 -7.84 -3.99 7.54
CA ALA A 102 -8.18 -3.33 6.28
C ALA A 102 -6.89 -3.21 5.43
N VAL A 103 -7.01 -3.39 4.12
CA VAL A 103 -5.86 -3.32 3.21
C VAL A 103 -6.08 -2.29 2.11
N ALA A 104 -5.00 -1.62 1.73
CA ALA A 104 -4.94 -0.79 0.53
C ALA A 104 -4.07 -1.49 -0.50
N ARG A 105 -4.53 -1.49 -1.74
CA ARG A 105 -3.80 -1.98 -2.91
C ARG A 105 -3.60 -0.82 -3.87
N ILE A 106 -2.36 -0.63 -4.27
CA ILE A 106 -1.94 0.28 -5.34
C ILE A 106 -1.37 -0.59 -6.46
N ARG A 107 -1.82 -0.38 -7.68
CA ARG A 107 -1.31 -1.06 -8.87
C ARG A 107 -1.04 -0.07 -9.98
N MET A 108 0.18 -0.07 -10.53
CA MET A 108 0.54 0.65 -11.75
C MET A 108 0.71 -0.35 -12.89
N ILE A 109 0.11 -0.04 -14.04
CA ILE A 109 0.32 -0.78 -15.28
C ILE A 109 0.80 0.22 -16.33
N ASP A 110 2.06 0.10 -16.73
CA ASP A 110 2.67 0.88 -17.81
C ASP A 110 3.01 -0.04 -18.98
N ARG A 111 2.17 -0.03 -20.01
CA ARG A 111 2.37 -0.85 -21.21
C ARG A 111 3.38 -0.26 -22.18
N GLU A 112 3.70 1.02 -22.07
CA GLU A 112 4.70 1.65 -22.94
C GLU A 112 6.12 1.28 -22.50
N ASN A 113 6.32 1.15 -21.19
CA ASN A 113 7.61 0.81 -20.60
C ASN A 113 7.71 -0.66 -20.16
N ASP A 114 6.73 -1.50 -20.52
CA ASP A 114 6.66 -2.91 -20.13
C ASP A 114 6.85 -3.12 -18.62
N HIS A 115 6.14 -2.36 -17.81
CA HIS A 115 6.39 -2.26 -16.37
C HIS A 115 5.11 -2.45 -15.55
N TYR A 116 5.21 -3.26 -14.52
CA TYR A 116 4.15 -3.57 -13.59
C TYR A 116 4.62 -3.37 -12.15
N VAL A 117 3.85 -2.60 -11.39
CA VAL A 117 4.08 -2.46 -9.95
C VAL A 117 2.79 -2.73 -9.20
N GLU A 118 2.85 -3.57 -8.16
CA GLU A 118 1.75 -3.79 -7.21
C GLU A 118 2.26 -3.73 -5.79
N LYS A 119 1.66 -2.84 -5.00
CA LYS A 119 1.90 -2.74 -3.56
C LYS A 119 0.59 -2.98 -2.82
N VAL A 120 0.62 -3.88 -1.84
CA VAL A 120 -0.50 -4.13 -0.92
C VAL A 120 -0.03 -3.88 0.49
N ILE A 121 -0.74 -3.03 1.22
CA ILE A 121 -0.40 -2.63 2.59
C ILE A 121 -1.60 -2.82 3.52
N TYR A 122 -1.34 -3.15 4.77
CA TYR A 122 -2.35 -3.00 5.82
C TYR A 122 -2.53 -1.50 6.12
N THR A 123 -3.76 -0.99 6.04
CA THR A 123 -4.02 0.47 6.17
C THR A 123 -3.88 0.98 7.59
N ASP A 124 -4.00 0.10 8.58
CA ASP A 124 -3.83 0.44 9.99
C ASP A 124 -2.35 0.65 10.32
N SER A 125 -1.47 -0.26 9.87
CA SER A 125 -0.05 -0.35 10.24
C SER A 125 0.93 0.19 9.20
N GLY A 126 0.53 0.28 7.94
CA GLY A 126 1.43 0.53 6.82
C GLY A 126 2.36 -0.64 6.50
N THR A 127 2.12 -1.82 7.10
CA THR A 127 2.91 -3.03 6.85
C THR A 127 2.68 -3.49 5.40
N ILE A 128 3.77 -3.71 4.68
CA ILE A 128 3.74 -4.18 3.30
C ILE A 128 3.45 -5.69 3.29
N ILE A 129 2.34 -6.08 2.67
CA ILE A 129 1.89 -7.46 2.46
C ILE A 129 2.47 -8.01 1.16
N ARG A 130 2.53 -7.16 0.13
CA ARG A 130 3.05 -7.48 -1.20
C ARG A 130 3.75 -6.27 -1.78
N ASP A 131 4.91 -6.50 -2.35
CA ASP A 131 5.68 -5.53 -3.13
C ASP A 131 6.16 -6.24 -4.40
N CYS A 132 5.53 -5.95 -5.53
CA CYS A 132 5.89 -6.49 -6.83
C CYS A 132 6.36 -5.32 -7.70
N ASP A 133 7.54 -5.48 -8.27
CA ASP A 133 8.13 -4.58 -9.26
C ASP A 133 8.79 -5.46 -10.32
N GLU A 134 8.12 -5.61 -11.47
CA GLU A 134 8.54 -6.55 -12.50
C GLU A 134 8.11 -6.07 -13.89
N LYS A 135 8.64 -6.72 -14.93
CA LYS A 135 8.19 -6.45 -16.29
C LYS A 135 6.76 -6.91 -16.48
N LEU A 136 5.97 -6.12 -17.20
CA LEU A 136 4.57 -6.47 -17.46
C LEU A 136 4.47 -7.76 -18.30
N THR A 137 5.39 -8.01 -19.22
CA THR A 137 5.44 -9.27 -19.99
C THR A 137 5.78 -10.49 -19.15
N GLU A 138 6.47 -10.29 -18.02
CA GLU A 138 6.87 -11.36 -17.10
C GLU A 138 5.83 -11.54 -15.98
N HIS A 139 4.96 -10.55 -15.77
CA HIS A 139 3.87 -10.59 -14.80
C HIS A 139 2.83 -11.67 -15.16
N LEU A 140 2.90 -12.81 -14.47
CA LEU A 140 1.93 -13.90 -14.56
C LEU A 140 0.66 -13.61 -13.74
N GLY A 141 0.02 -12.47 -14.03
CA GLY A 141 -1.31 -12.16 -13.55
C GLY A 141 -2.32 -12.68 -14.56
N HIS A 142 -3.12 -13.70 -14.19
CA HIS A 142 -4.35 -14.03 -14.91
C HIS A 142 -5.28 -12.80 -14.88
N GLY A 143 -5.11 -11.89 -15.83
CA GLY A 143 -6.23 -11.15 -16.34
C GLY A 143 -7.20 -12.21 -16.84
N SER A 144 -8.44 -12.18 -16.35
CA SER A 144 -9.54 -12.75 -17.10
C SER A 144 -9.62 -12.00 -18.43
N ALA A 145 -8.74 -12.34 -19.38
CA ALA A 145 -9.11 -12.26 -20.76
C ALA A 145 -10.37 -13.10 -20.83
N LYS A 146 -11.54 -12.45 -20.91
CA LYS A 146 -12.68 -13.12 -21.49
C LYS A 146 -12.15 -13.63 -22.83
N GLU A 147 -12.13 -14.94 -22.98
CA GLU A 147 -12.02 -15.54 -24.29
C GLU A 147 -13.20 -14.96 -25.08
N ASP A 148 -12.91 -14.03 -25.99
CA ASP A 148 -13.84 -13.72 -27.05
C ASP A 148 -13.91 -15.02 -27.86
N ASN A 149 -14.96 -15.81 -27.63
CA ASN A 149 -15.27 -16.98 -28.43
C ASN A 149 -15.50 -16.50 -29.88
N ASP A 150 -14.63 -16.93 -30.78
CA ASP A 150 -14.81 -16.87 -32.24
C ASP A 150 -15.54 -18.14 -32.71
#